data_AF-A0A174Z4F3-F1
#
_entry.id   AF-A0A174Z4F3-F1
#
_cell.length_a   1.000
_cell.length_b   1.000
_cell.length_c   1.000
_cell.angle_alpha   90.00
_cell.angle_beta   90.00
_cell.angle_gamma   90.00
#
_symmetry.space_group_name_H-M   'P 1'
#
loop_
_entity.id
_entity.type
_entity.pdbx_description
1 polymer ?
#
loop_
_entity_poly.entity_id
_entity_poly.type
_entity_poly.pdbx_seq_one_letter_code
_entity_poly.pdbx_strand_id
1 'polypeptide(L)'
;MELTEEQKLVTGIADYFNIEVPDIISEYVTDSVTVQRMIYAIVTVRNTERLKRLYNANKNTFYDAVQNYNSEAYMENDKLASQIKEANDLAVKVTQANIEIRDLFQNQVKAAYDKEKETQKKLMEQYQLTLNEKERAYKLMMTQRDEARQEIKNLEYKLSQAQDRINMSSAASAKDEADKKTGRLHRLFEKRKRKDENAAYIYDAFVKEIATDKRFSAEQKDFLMRCMEDGIAYEEIRRIARPELDVEMMERLANYYRKKIK
;
A
#
# COMPACT_ATOMS: atom_id res chain seq x y z
N MET A 1 29.66 74.36 -23.05
CA MET A 1 30.13 74.36 -24.45
C MET A 1 28.91 74.54 -25.32
N GLU A 2 28.95 75.44 -26.30
CA GLU A 2 27.90 75.49 -27.32
C GLU A 2 28.00 74.26 -28.22
N LEU A 3 26.86 73.63 -28.52
CA LEU A 3 26.78 72.52 -29.46
C LEU A 3 27.13 73.00 -30.88
N THR A 4 27.79 72.16 -31.67
CA THR A 4 27.98 72.43 -33.10
C THR A 4 26.63 72.36 -33.85
N GLU A 5 26.55 72.91 -35.06
CA GLU A 5 25.34 72.84 -35.88
C GLU A 5 24.94 71.39 -36.19
N GLU A 6 25.93 70.52 -36.40
CA GLU A 6 25.77 69.08 -36.55
C GLU A 6 25.12 68.44 -35.31
N GLN A 7 25.61 68.78 -34.12
CA GLN A 7 25.07 68.25 -32.87
C GLN A 7 23.67 68.78 -32.59
N LYS A 8 23.40 70.07 -32.86
CA LYS A 8 22.05 70.66 -32.72
C LYS A 8 21.02 69.95 -33.61
N LEU A 9 21.39 69.64 -34.85
CA LEU A 9 20.52 68.91 -35.77
C LEU A 9 20.16 67.52 -35.23
N VAL A 10 21.16 66.76 -34.78
CA VAL A 10 20.96 65.42 -34.23
C VAL A 10 20.13 65.46 -32.95
N THR A 11 20.41 66.41 -32.06
CA THR A 11 19.64 66.62 -30.82
C THR A 11 18.18 66.92 -31.12
N GLY A 12 17.88 67.81 -32.08
CA GLY A 12 16.50 68.10 -32.46
C GLY A 12 15.73 66.88 -32.98
N ILE A 13 16.41 65.97 -33.68
CA ILE A 13 15.80 64.71 -34.13
C ILE A 13 15.63 63.74 -32.95
N ALA A 14 16.62 63.65 -32.04
CA ALA A 14 16.52 62.83 -30.83
C ALA A 14 15.32 63.28 -29.96
N ASP A 15 15.15 64.58 -29.78
CA ASP A 15 14.04 65.19 -29.04
C ASP A 15 12.69 64.86 -29.69
N TYR A 16 12.60 64.94 -31.03
CA TYR A 16 11.37 64.55 -31.75
C TYR A 16 10.94 63.11 -31.47
N PHE A 17 11.89 62.19 -31.27
CA PHE A 17 11.64 60.79 -30.92
C PHE A 17 11.66 60.50 -29.41
N ASN A 18 11.76 61.52 -28.54
CA ASN A 18 11.94 61.39 -27.09
C ASN A 18 13.12 60.49 -26.70
N ILE A 19 14.28 60.64 -27.35
CA ILE A 19 15.50 59.88 -27.07
C ILE A 19 16.52 60.76 -26.32
N GLU A 20 16.83 60.39 -25.08
CA GLU A 20 17.73 61.16 -24.20
C GLU A 20 19.17 60.61 -24.23
N VAL A 21 19.95 61.06 -25.22
CA VAL A 21 21.35 60.65 -25.42
C VAL A 21 22.33 61.80 -25.70
N PRO A 22 22.26 62.93 -24.95
CA PRO A 22 23.07 64.11 -25.24
C PRO A 22 24.58 63.84 -25.17
N ASP A 23 25.02 63.01 -24.21
CA ASP A 23 26.44 62.66 -24.04
C ASP A 23 26.98 61.87 -25.24
N ILE A 24 26.17 60.95 -25.78
CA ILE A 24 26.53 60.13 -26.93
C ILE A 24 26.58 61.00 -28.19
N ILE A 25 25.62 61.92 -28.36
CA ILE A 25 25.62 62.87 -29.48
C ILE A 25 26.88 63.73 -29.42
N SER A 26 27.22 64.25 -28.23
CA SER A 26 28.42 65.07 -28.04
C SER A 26 29.73 64.31 -28.29
N GLU A 27 29.80 63.02 -27.97
CA GLU A 27 31.00 62.18 -28.16
C GLU A 27 31.14 61.67 -29.60
N TYR A 28 30.04 61.22 -30.22
CA TYR A 28 30.05 60.51 -31.49
C TYR A 28 29.90 61.41 -32.71
N VAL A 29 29.23 62.56 -32.59
CA VAL A 29 28.94 63.45 -33.73
C VAL A 29 30.04 64.50 -33.87
N THR A 30 30.93 64.27 -34.83
CA THR A 30 32.12 65.11 -35.09
C THR A 30 32.17 65.67 -36.50
N ASP A 31 31.40 65.09 -37.44
CA ASP A 31 31.37 65.46 -38.85
C ASP A 31 30.02 65.09 -39.51
N SER A 32 29.83 65.48 -40.77
CA SER A 32 28.61 65.18 -41.52
C SER A 32 28.30 63.68 -41.68
N VAL A 33 29.31 62.81 -41.66
CA VAL A 33 29.13 61.36 -41.82
C VAL A 33 28.58 60.77 -40.52
N THR A 34 29.16 61.15 -39.38
CA THR A 34 28.73 60.73 -38.05
C THR A 34 27.35 61.28 -37.69
N VAL A 35 26.97 62.48 -38.18
CA VAL A 35 25.59 62.99 -38.13
C VAL A 35 24.62 62.01 -38.77
N GLN A 36 24.85 61.64 -40.03
CA GLN A 36 23.95 60.74 -40.76
C GLN A 36 23.83 59.39 -40.06
N ARG A 37 24.95 58.85 -39.56
CA ARG A 37 24.98 57.59 -38.81
C ARG A 37 24.21 57.67 -37.50
N MET A 38 24.32 58.77 -36.76
CA MET A 38 23.59 58.97 -35.51
C MET A 38 22.08 59.15 -35.75
N ILE A 39 21.70 59.92 -36.78
CA ILE A 39 20.29 60.06 -37.19
C ILE A 39 19.73 58.68 -37.54
N TYR A 40 20.46 57.88 -38.33
CA TYR A 40 20.06 56.52 -38.66
C TYR A 40 19.86 55.65 -37.41
N ALA A 41 20.74 55.76 -36.41
CA ALA A 41 20.61 55.04 -35.15
C ALA A 41 19.37 55.47 -34.35
N ILE A 42 19.12 56.77 -34.23
CA ILE A 42 17.94 57.33 -33.56
C ILE A 42 16.65 56.81 -34.20
N VAL A 43 16.53 56.90 -35.53
CA VAL A 43 15.30 56.50 -36.24
C VAL A 43 15.11 54.98 -36.31
N THR A 44 16.19 54.21 -36.19
CA THR A 44 16.16 52.74 -36.23
C THR A 44 15.83 52.15 -34.85
N VAL A 45 16.54 52.59 -33.81
CA VAL A 45 16.45 51.98 -32.48
C VAL A 45 15.27 52.55 -31.68
N ARG A 46 14.96 53.85 -31.83
CA ARG A 46 13.83 54.56 -31.20
C ARG A 46 13.64 54.33 -29.70
N ASN A 47 14.73 54.03 -28.99
CA ASN A 47 14.70 53.73 -27.56
C ASN A 47 16.03 54.13 -26.92
N THR A 48 15.97 55.04 -25.94
CA THR A 48 17.13 55.57 -25.21
C THR A 48 18.04 54.50 -24.65
N GLU A 49 17.49 53.56 -23.88
CA GLU A 49 18.27 52.55 -23.18
C GLU A 49 18.93 51.56 -24.15
N ARG A 50 18.23 51.16 -25.21
CA ARG A 50 18.79 50.28 -26.24
C ARG A 50 19.89 50.98 -27.03
N LEU A 51 19.71 52.25 -27.38
CA LEU A 51 20.72 53.02 -28.11
C LEU A 51 21.99 53.22 -27.25
N LYS A 52 21.83 53.54 -25.97
CA LYS A 52 22.94 53.61 -24.99
C LYS A 52 23.70 52.29 -24.89
N ARG A 53 22.98 51.16 -24.78
CA ARG A 53 23.60 49.82 -24.73
C ARG A 53 24.35 49.49 -26.02
N LEU A 54 23.75 49.72 -27.18
CA LEU A 54 24.38 49.47 -28.47
C LEU A 54 25.66 50.29 -28.63
N TYR A 55 25.60 51.58 -28.29
CA TYR A 55 26.75 52.47 -28.36
C TYR A 55 27.88 52.04 -27.42
N ASN A 56 27.57 51.79 -26.14
CA ASN A 56 28.57 51.43 -25.14
C ASN A 56 29.23 50.08 -25.43
N ALA A 57 28.47 49.11 -25.96
CA ALA A 57 29.00 47.80 -26.32
C ALA A 57 29.81 47.82 -27.63
N ASN A 58 29.58 48.81 -28.51
CA ASN A 58 30.12 48.84 -29.86
C ASN A 58 30.74 50.20 -30.20
N LYS A 59 31.48 50.85 -29.29
CA LYS A 59 31.98 52.22 -29.50
C LYS A 59 32.66 52.44 -30.86
N ASN A 60 33.47 51.47 -31.31
CA ASN A 60 34.21 51.57 -32.57
C ASN A 60 33.44 51.04 -33.80
N THR A 61 32.35 50.32 -33.60
CA THR A 61 31.55 49.64 -34.64
C THR A 61 30.07 49.98 -34.52
N PHE A 62 29.76 51.13 -33.92
CA PHE A 62 28.41 51.48 -33.49
C PHE A 62 27.42 51.51 -34.65
N TYR A 63 27.84 52.06 -35.79
CA TYR A 63 27.00 52.11 -36.98
C TYR A 63 26.65 50.71 -37.52
N ASP A 64 27.62 49.80 -37.57
CA ASP A 64 27.40 48.43 -38.03
C ASP A 64 26.48 47.66 -37.05
N ALA A 65 26.67 47.88 -35.75
CA ALA A 65 25.80 47.31 -34.72
C ALA A 65 24.35 47.80 -34.86
N VAL A 66 24.14 49.08 -35.20
CA VAL A 66 22.81 49.64 -35.48
C VAL A 66 22.20 49.05 -36.75
N GLN A 67 22.99 48.82 -37.81
CA GLN A 67 22.49 48.18 -39.04
C GLN A 67 22.03 46.75 -38.79
N ASN A 68 22.74 46.00 -37.94
CA ASN A 68 22.39 44.61 -37.62
C ASN A 68 21.25 44.49 -36.60
N TYR A 69 21.00 45.51 -35.79
CA TYR A 69 19.99 45.51 -34.74
C TYR A 69 18.58 45.14 -35.23
N ASN A 70 18.13 45.67 -36.38
CA ASN A 70 16.80 45.34 -36.89
C ASN A 70 16.71 43.86 -37.29
N SER A 71 17.71 43.36 -38.02
CA SER A 71 17.76 41.95 -38.46
C SER A 71 17.72 40.99 -37.27
N GLU A 72 18.52 41.28 -36.24
CA GLU A 72 18.53 40.49 -35.00
C GLU A 72 17.20 40.59 -34.25
N ALA A 73 16.62 41.79 -34.12
CA ALA A 73 15.34 41.97 -33.43
C ALA A 73 14.17 41.25 -34.11
N TYR A 74 14.13 41.21 -35.45
CA TYR A 74 13.11 40.45 -36.17
C TYR A 74 13.34 38.93 -36.06
N MET A 75 14.58 38.46 -36.17
CA MET A 75 14.91 37.04 -36.00
C MET A 75 14.61 36.53 -34.58
N GLU A 76 14.91 37.32 -33.54
CA GLU A 76 14.57 36.98 -32.16
C GLU A 76 13.06 36.88 -31.95
N ASN A 77 12.28 37.78 -32.55
CA ASN A 77 10.82 37.73 -32.50
C ASN A 77 10.25 36.47 -33.17
N ASP A 78 10.77 36.08 -34.34
CA ASP A 78 10.34 34.86 -35.04
C ASP A 78 10.67 33.61 -34.22
N LYS A 79 11.88 33.57 -33.62
CA LYS A 79 12.29 32.48 -32.74
C LYS A 79 11.39 32.40 -31.50
N LEU A 80 11.08 33.53 -30.88
CA LEU A 80 10.19 33.60 -29.73
C LEU A 80 8.78 33.11 -30.10
N ALA A 81 8.25 33.50 -31.26
CA ALA A 81 6.97 33.04 -31.75
C ALA A 81 6.94 31.51 -31.96
N SER A 82 8.02 30.94 -32.52
CA SER A 82 8.16 29.48 -32.66
C SER A 82 8.18 28.77 -31.32
N GLN A 83 8.95 29.29 -30.35
CA GLN A 83 9.03 28.72 -28.99
C GLN A 83 7.69 28.78 -28.26
N ILE A 84 6.94 29.88 -28.40
CA ILE A 84 5.58 30.00 -27.83
C ILE A 84 4.65 28.94 -28.43
N LYS A 85 4.71 28.72 -29.75
CA LYS A 85 3.90 27.70 -30.43
C LYS A 85 4.24 26.29 -29.93
N GLU A 86 5.52 25.95 -29.86
CA GLU A 86 5.98 24.64 -29.35
C GLU A 86 5.57 24.42 -27.90
N ALA A 87 5.72 25.44 -27.05
CA ALA A 87 5.29 25.37 -25.65
C ALA A 87 3.77 25.15 -25.53
N ASN A 88 2.97 25.80 -26.37
CA ASN A 88 1.53 25.63 -26.40
C ASN A 88 1.14 24.22 -26.87
N ASP A 89 1.76 23.71 -27.94
CA ASP A 89 1.53 22.35 -28.43
C ASP A 89 1.90 21.30 -27.37
N LEU A 90 2.98 21.53 -26.62
CA LEU A 90 3.37 20.67 -25.49
C LEU A 90 2.35 20.74 -24.36
N ALA A 91 1.88 21.94 -24.00
CA ALA A 91 0.87 22.12 -22.96
C ALA A 91 -0.42 21.35 -23.30
N VAL A 92 -0.89 21.44 -24.54
CA VAL A 92 -2.06 20.69 -25.03
C VAL A 92 -1.85 19.18 -24.88
N LYS A 93 -0.69 18.65 -25.30
CA LYS A 93 -0.36 17.22 -25.16
C LYS A 93 -0.33 16.77 -23.69
N VAL A 94 0.27 17.56 -22.81
CA VAL A 94 0.33 17.25 -21.37
C VAL A 94 -1.07 17.26 -20.75
N THR A 95 -1.90 18.24 -21.10
CA THR A 95 -3.30 18.28 -20.63
C THR A 95 -4.07 17.05 -21.09
N GLN A 96 -3.91 16.64 -22.36
CA GLN A 96 -4.56 15.45 -22.90
C GLN A 96 -4.11 14.17 -22.18
N ALA A 97 -2.80 13.98 -22.00
CA ALA A 97 -2.26 12.83 -21.28
C ALA A 97 -2.74 12.77 -19.82
N ASN A 98 -2.88 13.92 -19.15
CA ASN A 98 -3.41 13.98 -17.78
C ASN A 98 -4.88 13.58 -17.70
N ILE A 99 -5.70 13.93 -18.70
CA ILE A 99 -7.10 13.49 -18.80
C ILE A 99 -7.14 11.96 -18.95
N GLU A 100 -6.33 11.40 -19.84
CA GLU A 100 -6.28 9.95 -20.07
C GLU A 100 -5.83 9.17 -18.83
N ILE A 101 -4.79 9.64 -18.12
CA ILE A 101 -4.34 9.03 -16.87
C ILE A 101 -5.45 9.06 -15.81
N ARG A 102 -6.14 10.20 -15.68
CA ARG A 102 -7.26 10.33 -14.74
C ARG A 102 -8.38 9.35 -15.07
N ASP A 103 -8.76 9.23 -16.33
CA ASP A 103 -9.82 8.33 -16.77
C ASP A 103 -9.43 6.86 -16.55
N LEU A 104 -8.18 6.50 -16.85
CA LEU A 104 -7.64 5.17 -16.56
C LEU A 104 -7.72 4.87 -15.06
N PHE A 105 -7.29 5.80 -14.21
CA PHE A 105 -7.32 5.64 -12.77
C PHE A 105 -8.76 5.49 -12.24
N GLN A 106 -9.68 6.34 -12.69
CA GLN A 106 -11.09 6.27 -12.30
C GLN A 106 -11.72 4.93 -12.70
N ASN A 107 -11.45 4.45 -13.91
CA ASN A 107 -11.97 3.17 -14.39
C ASN A 107 -11.38 1.98 -13.64
N GLN A 108 -10.07 1.98 -13.38
CA GLN A 108 -9.41 0.90 -12.63
C GLN A 108 -9.89 0.85 -11.18
N VAL A 109 -9.98 1.99 -10.49
CA VAL A 109 -10.49 2.06 -9.11
C VAL A 109 -11.92 1.58 -9.04
N LYS A 110 -12.78 1.99 -9.98
CA LYS A 110 -14.17 1.53 -10.02
C LYS A 110 -14.28 0.03 -10.26
N ALA A 111 -13.53 -0.51 -11.23
CA ALA A 111 -13.53 -1.94 -11.52
C ALA A 111 -12.99 -2.77 -10.35
N ALA A 112 -11.93 -2.30 -9.67
CA ALA A 112 -11.39 -2.94 -8.49
C ALA A 112 -12.40 -2.94 -7.32
N TYR A 113 -13.05 -1.80 -7.08
CA TYR A 113 -14.08 -1.66 -6.05
C TYR A 113 -15.28 -2.58 -6.31
N ASP A 114 -15.79 -2.61 -7.54
CA ASP A 114 -16.91 -3.47 -7.91
C ASP A 114 -16.55 -4.97 -7.76
N LYS A 115 -15.33 -5.34 -8.16
CA LYS A 115 -14.81 -6.71 -7.97
C LYS A 115 -14.70 -7.06 -6.49
N GLU A 116 -14.13 -6.16 -5.67
CA GLU A 116 -13.99 -6.36 -4.24
C GLU A 116 -15.35 -6.57 -3.57
N LYS A 117 -16.32 -5.72 -3.88
CA LYS A 117 -17.69 -5.82 -3.41
C LYS A 117 -18.34 -7.16 -3.78
N GLU A 118 -18.14 -7.64 -5.01
CA GLU A 118 -18.65 -8.94 -5.44
C GLU A 118 -17.99 -10.10 -4.67
N THR A 119 -16.66 -10.06 -4.48
CA THR A 119 -15.94 -11.06 -3.68
C THR A 119 -16.38 -11.07 -2.22
N GLN A 120 -16.56 -9.89 -1.61
CA GLN A 120 -17.07 -9.79 -0.23
C GLN A 120 -18.47 -10.37 -0.12
N LYS A 121 -19.36 -10.09 -1.08
CA LYS A 121 -20.70 -10.67 -1.13
C LYS A 121 -20.67 -12.21 -1.19
N LYS A 122 -19.87 -12.78 -2.10
CA LYS A 122 -19.70 -14.24 -2.22
C LYS A 122 -19.16 -14.87 -0.93
N LEU A 123 -18.20 -14.20 -0.30
CA LEU A 123 -17.63 -14.64 0.97
C LEU A 123 -18.69 -14.65 2.09
N MET A 124 -19.52 -13.61 2.19
CA MET A 124 -20.62 -13.56 3.15
C MET A 124 -21.64 -14.68 2.91
N GLU A 125 -22.01 -14.94 1.65
CA GLU A 125 -22.91 -16.05 1.29
C GLU A 125 -22.33 -17.41 1.69
N GLN A 126 -21.02 -17.62 1.48
CA GLN A 126 -20.34 -18.85 1.87
C GLN A 126 -20.28 -19.02 3.40
N TYR A 127 -20.01 -17.95 4.15
CA TYR A 127 -20.08 -18.00 5.62
C TYR A 127 -21.48 -18.35 6.11
N GLN A 128 -22.52 -17.79 5.49
CA GLN A 128 -23.90 -18.10 5.85
C GLN A 128 -24.25 -19.57 5.58
N LEU A 129 -23.82 -20.12 4.44
CA LEU A 129 -24.00 -21.54 4.13
C LEU A 129 -23.30 -22.43 5.16
N THR A 130 -22.05 -22.12 5.50
CA THR A 130 -21.26 -22.86 6.49
C THR A 130 -21.92 -22.81 7.88
N LEU A 131 -22.44 -21.65 8.28
CA LEU A 131 -23.18 -21.50 9.53
C LEU A 131 -24.44 -22.37 9.53
N ASN A 132 -25.22 -22.35 8.44
CA ASN A 132 -26.43 -23.16 8.31
C ASN A 132 -26.12 -24.67 8.37
N GLU A 133 -25.02 -25.10 7.75
CA GLU A 133 -24.57 -26.50 7.81
C GLU A 133 -24.14 -26.92 9.22
N LYS A 134 -23.37 -26.07 9.91
CA LYS A 134 -23.00 -26.30 11.31
C LYS A 134 -24.23 -26.37 12.22
N GLU A 135 -25.22 -25.52 12.00
CA GLU A 135 -26.47 -25.55 12.77
C GLU A 135 -27.25 -26.85 12.53
N ARG A 136 -27.32 -27.32 11.28
CA ARG A 136 -27.95 -28.61 10.96
C ARG A 136 -27.22 -29.79 11.61
N ALA A 137 -25.89 -29.82 11.53
CA ALA A 137 -25.07 -30.84 12.16
C ALA A 137 -25.26 -30.84 13.69
N TYR A 138 -25.30 -29.66 14.31
CA TYR A 138 -25.56 -29.51 15.73
C TYR A 138 -26.93 -30.06 16.13
N LYS A 139 -27.99 -29.73 15.38
CA LYS A 139 -29.35 -30.27 15.63
C LYS A 139 -29.37 -31.79 15.56
N LEU A 140 -28.73 -32.37 14.54
CA LEU A 140 -28.64 -33.83 14.40
C LEU A 140 -27.90 -34.47 15.57
N MET A 141 -26.76 -33.90 15.99
CA MET A 141 -26.01 -34.40 17.15
C MET A 141 -26.80 -34.31 18.44
N MET A 142 -27.58 -33.25 18.64
CA MET A 142 -28.46 -33.11 19.79
C MET A 142 -29.54 -34.20 19.82
N THR A 143 -30.15 -34.51 18.67
CA THR A 143 -31.11 -35.61 18.54
C THR A 143 -30.47 -36.96 18.85
N GLN A 144 -29.31 -37.27 18.24
CA GLN A 144 -28.58 -38.51 18.50
C GLN A 144 -28.17 -38.65 19.97
N ARG A 145 -27.75 -37.55 20.60
CA ARG A 145 -27.43 -37.51 22.03
C ARG A 145 -28.65 -37.85 22.89
N ASP A 146 -29.81 -37.31 22.53
CA ASP A 146 -31.05 -37.54 23.29
C ASP A 146 -31.55 -38.97 23.12
N GLU A 147 -31.44 -39.55 21.92
CA GLU A 147 -31.70 -40.96 21.64
C GLU A 147 -30.77 -41.88 22.44
N ALA A 148 -29.45 -41.64 22.41
CA ALA A 148 -28.48 -42.40 23.17
C ALA A 148 -28.74 -42.32 24.69
N ARG A 149 -29.16 -41.16 25.21
CA ARG A 149 -29.56 -41.01 26.62
C ARG A 149 -30.77 -41.87 26.97
N GLN A 150 -31.76 -41.97 26.09
CA GLN A 150 -32.91 -42.85 26.29
C GLN A 150 -32.51 -44.32 26.26
N GLU A 151 -31.64 -44.73 25.33
CA GLU A 151 -31.12 -46.10 25.27
C GLU A 151 -30.34 -46.48 26.53
N ILE A 152 -29.45 -45.60 27.01
CA ILE A 152 -28.72 -45.80 28.26
C ILE A 152 -29.70 -46.01 29.41
N LYS A 153 -30.71 -45.16 29.56
CA LYS A 153 -31.72 -45.29 30.62
C LYS A 153 -32.48 -46.62 30.54
N ASN A 154 -32.81 -47.07 29.34
CA ASN A 154 -33.48 -48.36 29.13
C ASN A 154 -32.57 -49.54 29.48
N LEU A 155 -31.28 -49.46 29.14
CA LEU A 155 -30.28 -50.48 29.50
C LEU A 155 -30.03 -50.53 31.01
N GLU A 156 -29.91 -49.37 31.67
CA GLU A 156 -29.79 -49.27 33.14
C GLU A 156 -30.99 -49.92 33.83
N TYR A 157 -32.20 -49.69 33.34
CA TYR A 157 -33.40 -50.31 33.87
C TYR A 157 -33.39 -51.85 33.71
N LYS A 158 -33.00 -52.36 32.53
CA LYS A 158 -32.85 -53.80 32.29
C LYS A 158 -31.75 -54.42 33.17
N LEU A 159 -30.64 -53.71 33.36
CA LEU A 159 -29.54 -54.13 34.23
C LEU A 159 -30.01 -54.21 35.69
N SER A 160 -30.78 -53.24 36.17
CA SER A 160 -31.38 -53.28 37.51
C SER A 160 -32.28 -54.50 37.67
N GLN A 161 -33.20 -54.76 36.73
CA GLN A 161 -34.06 -55.94 36.80
C GLN A 161 -33.27 -57.26 36.78
N ALA A 162 -32.21 -57.34 35.96
CA ALA A 162 -31.35 -58.52 35.91
C ALA A 162 -30.59 -58.71 37.22
N GLN A 163 -30.07 -57.61 37.80
CA GLN A 163 -29.39 -57.63 39.09
C GLN A 163 -30.33 -58.05 40.23
N ASP A 164 -31.56 -57.54 40.26
CA ASP A 164 -32.57 -57.93 41.25
C ASP A 164 -32.94 -59.42 41.13
N ARG A 165 -33.04 -59.96 39.91
CA ARG A 165 -33.23 -61.40 39.67
C ARG A 165 -32.05 -62.23 40.15
N ILE A 166 -30.81 -61.78 39.89
CA ILE A 166 -29.61 -62.45 40.38
C ILE A 166 -29.60 -62.45 41.91
N ASN A 167 -29.85 -61.31 42.55
CA ASN A 167 -29.91 -61.16 44.01
C ASN A 167 -31.02 -62.05 44.63
N MET A 168 -32.19 -62.15 44.00
CA MET A 168 -33.26 -63.05 44.43
C MET A 168 -32.91 -64.53 44.25
N SER A 169 -32.22 -64.90 43.16
CA SER A 169 -31.74 -66.27 42.91
C SER A 169 -30.60 -66.69 43.84
N SER A 170 -29.78 -65.74 44.29
CA SER A 170 -28.72 -65.95 45.27
C SER A 170 -29.23 -65.91 46.71
N ALA A 171 -30.34 -65.19 46.99
CA ALA A 171 -31.08 -65.32 48.25
C ALA A 171 -31.85 -66.65 48.36
N ALA A 172 -32.32 -67.21 47.24
CA ALA A 172 -32.90 -68.56 47.18
C ALA A 172 -31.84 -69.68 47.22
N SER A 173 -30.57 -69.34 47.02
CA SER A 173 -29.42 -70.26 47.05
C SER A 173 -28.42 -69.85 48.11
N ALA A 174 -28.90 -69.50 49.32
CA ALA A 174 -28.06 -69.44 50.51
C ALA A 174 -28.13 -70.79 51.25
N LYS A 175 -27.65 -71.83 50.57
CA LYS A 175 -27.08 -73.00 51.22
C LYS A 175 -25.86 -73.43 50.41
N ASP A 176 -24.75 -73.44 51.13
CA ASP A 176 -23.43 -73.94 50.79
C ASP A 176 -22.46 -73.08 49.97
N GLU A 177 -21.37 -72.84 50.71
CA GLU A 177 -19.98 -72.68 50.33
C GLU A 177 -19.42 -71.31 49.99
N ALA A 178 -18.50 -70.95 50.90
CA ALA A 178 -17.52 -69.91 50.79
C ALA A 178 -16.48 -70.20 49.71
N ASP A 179 -15.83 -69.11 49.34
CA ASP A 179 -14.43 -69.03 48.93
C ASP A 179 -14.14 -68.95 47.42
N LYS A 180 -13.49 -67.81 47.09
CA LYS A 180 -12.45 -67.56 46.07
C LYS A 180 -12.76 -66.51 45.00
N LYS A 181 -11.97 -65.42 45.16
CA LYS A 181 -11.22 -64.69 44.14
C LYS A 181 -12.02 -63.91 43.09
N THR A 182 -12.07 -62.60 43.31
CA THR A 182 -12.14 -61.61 42.22
C THR A 182 -11.00 -60.62 42.36
N GLY A 183 -9.82 -61.08 41.92
CA GLY A 183 -8.77 -60.19 41.46
C GLY A 183 -9.08 -59.67 40.06
N ARG A 184 -8.60 -58.45 39.80
CA ARG A 184 -7.99 -58.06 38.51
C ARG A 184 -8.91 -57.63 37.35
N LEU A 185 -10.00 -56.89 37.61
CA LEU A 185 -10.77 -56.21 36.54
C LEU A 185 -11.12 -54.72 36.78
N HIS A 186 -10.50 -54.06 37.76
CA HIS A 186 -10.75 -52.62 38.03
C HIS A 186 -9.63 -51.64 37.62
N ARG A 187 -8.60 -52.10 36.89
CA ARG A 187 -7.48 -51.21 36.47
C ARG A 187 -7.37 -50.92 34.96
N LEU A 188 -8.30 -51.40 34.15
CA LEU A 188 -8.25 -51.24 32.68
C LEU A 188 -9.18 -50.16 32.11
N PHE A 189 -10.05 -49.54 32.93
CA PHE A 189 -11.01 -48.53 32.46
C PHE A 189 -10.67 -47.08 32.82
N GLU A 190 -9.62 -46.82 33.60
CA GLU A 190 -9.20 -45.44 33.93
C GLU A 190 -8.22 -44.81 32.92
N LYS A 191 -7.61 -45.60 32.02
CA LYS A 191 -6.61 -45.07 31.06
C LYS A 191 -7.15 -44.64 29.71
N ARG A 192 -8.44 -44.91 29.39
CA ARG A 192 -9.01 -44.58 28.07
C ARG A 192 -9.82 -43.28 28.02
N LYS A 193 -10.04 -42.60 29.15
CA LYS A 193 -10.76 -41.31 29.21
C LYS A 193 -9.90 -40.04 29.14
N ARG A 194 -8.56 -40.15 29.13
CA ARG A 194 -7.66 -38.97 29.20
C ARG A 194 -7.13 -38.42 27.88
N LYS A 195 -7.48 -39.00 26.72
CA LYS A 195 -6.90 -38.58 25.43
C LYS A 195 -7.62 -37.40 24.77
N ASP A 196 -8.94 -37.31 24.93
CA ASP A 196 -9.74 -36.24 24.30
C ASP A 196 -9.84 -34.97 25.15
N GLU A 197 -9.66 -35.07 26.47
CA GLU A 197 -9.57 -33.91 27.37
C GLU A 197 -8.27 -33.09 27.18
N ASN A 198 -7.23 -33.69 26.59
CA ASN A 198 -5.91 -33.05 26.44
C ASN A 198 -5.82 -32.10 25.25
N ALA A 199 -6.51 -32.38 24.14
CA ALA A 199 -6.47 -31.52 22.94
C ALA A 199 -7.21 -30.19 23.15
N ALA A 200 -8.36 -30.22 23.84
CA ALA A 200 -9.10 -29.02 24.20
C ALA A 200 -8.30 -28.12 25.17
N TYR A 201 -7.60 -28.72 26.13
CA TYR A 201 -6.71 -28.01 27.05
C TYR A 201 -5.51 -27.36 26.33
N ILE A 202 -4.90 -28.06 25.38
CA ILE A 202 -3.79 -27.53 24.57
C ILE A 202 -4.24 -26.36 23.71
N TYR A 203 -5.43 -26.45 23.10
CA TYR A 203 -5.99 -25.36 22.30
C TYR A 203 -6.31 -24.12 23.15
N ASP A 204 -6.91 -24.30 24.34
CA ASP A 204 -7.20 -23.21 25.26
C ASP A 204 -5.91 -22.51 25.75
N ALA A 205 -4.86 -23.29 26.04
CA ALA A 205 -3.54 -22.77 26.38
C ALA A 205 -2.93 -21.94 25.23
N PHE A 206 -3.00 -22.44 24.00
CA PHE A 206 -2.53 -21.71 22.82
C PHE A 206 -3.28 -20.39 22.62
N VAL A 207 -4.61 -20.41 22.75
CA VAL A 207 -5.43 -19.21 22.59
C VAL A 207 -5.05 -18.15 23.62
N LYS A 208 -4.91 -18.57 24.89
CA LYS A 208 -4.61 -17.68 26.02
C LYS A 208 -3.18 -17.12 26.01
N GLU A 209 -2.19 -17.94 25.62
CA GLU A 209 -0.78 -17.54 25.70
C GLU A 209 -0.26 -16.90 24.40
N ILE A 210 -0.81 -17.27 23.24
CA ILE A 210 -0.26 -16.89 21.92
C ILE A 210 -1.32 -16.14 21.09
N ALA A 211 -2.53 -16.69 20.92
CA ALA A 211 -3.51 -16.09 20.01
C ALA A 211 -4.03 -14.72 20.50
N THR A 212 -4.18 -14.54 21.81
CA THR A 212 -4.59 -13.26 22.42
C THR A 212 -3.46 -12.24 22.61
N ASP A 213 -2.18 -12.65 22.47
CA ASP A 213 -1.05 -11.73 22.59
C ASP A 213 -0.94 -10.84 21.33
N LYS A 214 -0.95 -9.52 21.54
CA LYS A 214 -0.90 -8.51 20.46
C LYS A 214 0.48 -8.35 19.85
N ARG A 215 1.53 -8.87 20.49
CA ARG A 215 2.91 -8.81 19.98
C ARG A 215 3.12 -9.76 18.81
N PHE A 216 2.29 -10.80 18.69
CA PHE A 216 2.29 -11.69 17.53
C PHE A 216 1.40 -11.13 16.41
N SER A 217 1.95 -11.07 15.21
CA SER A 217 1.25 -10.82 13.95
C SER A 217 0.27 -11.96 13.62
N ALA A 218 -0.67 -11.68 12.71
CA ALA A 218 -1.60 -12.69 12.20
C ALA A 218 -0.87 -13.86 11.51
N GLU A 219 0.20 -13.56 10.77
CA GLU A 219 1.00 -14.55 10.04
C GLU A 219 1.76 -15.49 10.99
N GLN A 220 2.35 -14.95 12.07
CA GLN A 220 2.99 -15.77 13.10
C GLN A 220 1.97 -16.67 13.82
N LYS A 221 0.75 -16.17 14.09
CA LYS A 221 -0.32 -16.97 14.71
C LYS A 221 -0.79 -18.10 13.80
N ASP A 222 -0.98 -17.81 12.52
CA ASP A 222 -1.37 -18.81 11.51
C ASP A 222 -0.29 -19.90 11.35
N PHE A 223 0.98 -19.52 11.33
CA PHE A 223 2.10 -20.48 11.28
C PHE A 223 2.15 -21.40 12.51
N LEU A 224 1.99 -20.85 13.72
CA LEU A 224 2.02 -21.65 14.96
C LEU A 224 0.77 -22.54 15.11
N MET A 225 -0.37 -22.12 14.56
CA MET A 225 -1.57 -22.95 14.44
C MET A 225 -1.33 -24.14 13.51
N ARG A 226 -0.75 -23.92 12.32
CA ARG A 226 -0.37 -25.01 11.41
C ARG A 226 0.63 -25.98 12.04
N CYS A 227 1.59 -25.48 12.82
CA CYS A 227 2.49 -26.34 13.60
C CYS A 227 1.73 -27.28 14.54
N MET A 228 0.66 -26.79 15.17
CA MET A 228 -0.20 -27.60 16.06
C MET A 228 -1.04 -28.61 15.27
N GLU A 229 -1.59 -28.21 14.12
CA GLU A 229 -2.33 -29.09 13.20
C GLU A 229 -1.45 -30.22 12.63
N ASP A 230 -0.18 -29.91 12.36
CA ASP A 230 0.87 -30.85 11.96
C ASP A 230 1.30 -31.82 13.08
N GLY A 231 0.74 -31.67 14.29
CA GLY A 231 1.00 -32.55 15.43
C GLY A 231 2.29 -32.28 16.19
N ILE A 232 2.88 -31.08 16.04
CA ILE A 232 4.01 -30.65 16.89
C ILE A 232 3.52 -30.50 18.33
N ALA A 233 4.31 -30.96 19.31
CA ALA A 233 3.94 -30.84 20.71
C ALA A 233 3.89 -29.37 21.15
N TYR A 234 2.91 -28.99 21.97
CA TYR A 234 2.71 -27.60 22.40
C TYR A 234 3.96 -26.98 23.06
N GLU A 235 4.74 -27.76 23.80
CA GLU A 235 5.99 -27.29 24.41
C GLU A 235 7.06 -26.91 23.38
N GLU A 236 7.06 -27.53 22.21
CA GLU A 236 7.95 -27.19 21.10
C GLU A 236 7.44 -25.94 20.38
N ILE A 237 6.13 -25.83 20.20
CA ILE A 237 5.48 -24.62 19.68
C ILE A 237 5.82 -23.41 20.57
N ARG A 238 5.79 -23.58 21.90
CA ARG A 238 6.17 -22.52 22.87
C ARG A 238 7.63 -22.08 22.78
N ARG A 239 8.52 -22.95 22.30
CA ARG A 239 9.94 -22.62 22.07
C ARG A 239 10.15 -21.86 20.77
N ILE A 240 9.32 -22.13 19.76
CA ILE A 240 9.34 -21.45 18.46
C ILE A 240 8.62 -20.10 18.54
N ALA A 241 7.55 -20.02 19.34
CA ALA A 241 6.74 -18.82 19.54
C ALA A 241 7.51 -17.71 20.25
N ARG A 242 8.12 -16.82 19.45
CA ARG A 242 8.80 -15.59 19.88
C ARG A 242 8.30 -14.43 19.04
N PRO A 243 7.63 -13.42 19.63
CA PRO A 243 7.10 -12.28 18.87
C PRO A 243 8.14 -11.56 18.00
N GLU A 244 9.41 -11.62 18.41
CA GLU A 244 10.54 -10.96 17.76
C GLU A 244 11.04 -11.69 16.50
N LEU A 245 10.58 -12.91 16.22
CA LEU A 245 11.01 -13.71 15.07
C LEU A 245 9.98 -13.64 13.95
N ASP A 246 10.40 -13.36 12.72
CA ASP A 246 9.51 -13.52 11.57
C ASP A 246 9.17 -15.01 11.30
N VAL A 247 8.17 -15.23 10.43
CA VAL A 247 7.68 -16.58 10.11
C VAL A 247 8.78 -17.46 9.50
N GLU A 248 9.69 -16.89 8.70
CA GLU A 248 10.77 -17.63 8.06
C GLU A 248 11.80 -18.11 9.11
N MET A 249 12.13 -17.28 10.09
CA MET A 249 12.98 -17.64 11.22
C MET A 249 12.31 -18.69 12.11
N MET A 250 11.00 -18.57 12.36
CA MET A 250 10.23 -19.59 13.09
C MET A 250 10.21 -20.93 12.36
N GLU A 251 10.07 -20.93 11.03
CA GLU A 251 10.09 -22.13 10.20
C GLU A 251 11.46 -22.81 10.21
N ARG A 252 12.54 -22.04 10.16
CA ARG A 252 13.91 -22.57 10.32
C ARG A 252 14.11 -23.22 11.69
N LEU A 253 13.58 -22.62 12.76
CA LEU A 253 13.61 -23.20 14.11
C LEU A 253 12.77 -24.47 14.22
N ALA A 254 11.56 -24.48 13.65
CA ALA A 254 10.70 -25.65 13.60
C ALA A 254 11.40 -26.82 12.88
N ASN A 255 12.06 -26.54 11.76
CA ASN A 255 12.84 -27.52 11.01
C ASN A 255 14.08 -28.00 11.77
N TYR A 256 14.72 -27.15 12.56
CA TYR A 256 15.83 -27.54 13.43
C TYR A 256 15.37 -28.51 14.54
N TYR A 257 14.26 -28.22 15.21
CA TYR A 257 13.70 -29.10 16.24
C TYR A 257 13.20 -30.43 15.65
N ARG A 258 12.54 -30.40 14.47
CA ARG A 258 12.13 -31.61 13.74
C ARG A 258 13.32 -32.50 13.37
N LYS A 259 14.50 -31.94 13.05
CA LYS A 259 15.72 -32.71 12.73
C LYS A 259 16.42 -33.34 13.94
N LYS A 260 16.20 -32.82 15.16
CA LYS A 260 16.77 -33.37 16.40
C LYS A 260 15.98 -34.55 16.99
N ILE A 261 14.81 -34.86 16.44
CA ILE A 261 13.90 -35.92 16.90
C ILE A 261 14.12 -37.25 16.13
N LYS A 262 15.14 -37.32 15.27
CA LYS A 262 15.60 -38.57 14.63
C LYS A 262 16.78 -39.19 15.37
#